data_AF-A0A1E1LU19-F1
#
_entry.id   AF-A0A1E1LU19-F1
#
_cell.length_a   1.000
_cell.length_b   1.000
_cell.length_c   1.000
_cell.angle_alpha   90.00
_cell.angle_beta   90.00
_cell.angle_gamma   90.00
#
_symmetry.space_group_name_H-M   'P 1'
#
loop_
_entity.id
_entity.type
_entity.pdbx_description
1 polymer ?
#
loop_
_entity_poly.entity_id
_entity_poly.type
_entity_poly.pdbx_seq_one_letter_code
_entity_poly.pdbx_strand_id
1 'polypeptide(L)'
;MHFGLAELLDIISQIDYILPQLSKFIEEFNTVVSDNDINVIKDVHGDVPSEMSNEISKNLSKRIGILDRLINTKSSDIHTLFQQAQAEQTRLEALNTKDIPQISKQMQTILDLNVSFKR
;
A
#
# COMPACT_ATOMS: atom_id res chain seq x y z
N MET A 1 1.89 11.60 29.93
CA MET A 1 1.73 11.24 28.51
C MET A 1 3.08 11.51 27.84
N HIS A 2 3.80 10.47 27.41
CA HIS A 2 5.03 10.66 26.62
C HIS A 2 4.61 11.11 25.22
N PHE A 3 4.97 12.34 24.85
CA PHE A 3 4.55 12.97 23.58
C PHE A 3 4.83 12.07 22.34
N GLY A 4 5.97 11.37 22.31
CA GLY A 4 6.31 10.48 21.18
C GLY A 4 5.53 9.17 21.07
N LEU A 5 4.90 8.68 22.16
CA LEU A 5 4.05 7.49 22.07
C LEU A 5 2.73 7.79 21.34
N ALA A 6 2.18 8.98 21.54
CA ALA A 6 0.97 9.41 20.85
C ALA A 6 1.22 9.56 19.33
N GLU A 7 2.39 10.09 18.97
CA GLU A 7 2.84 10.26 17.58
C GLU A 7 2.97 8.90 16.87
N LEU A 8 3.57 7.89 17.52
CA LEU A 8 3.65 6.53 16.96
C LEU A 8 2.29 5.84 16.82
N LEU A 9 1.40 5.98 17.81
CA LEU A 9 0.06 5.39 17.77
C LEU A 9 -0.80 6.01 16.67
N ASP A 10 -0.63 7.31 16.42
CA ASP A 10 -1.29 8.00 15.31
C ASP A 10 -0.80 7.47 13.95
N ILE A 11 0.52 7.31 13.78
CA ILE A 11 1.08 6.72 12.55
C ILE A 11 0.56 5.31 12.32
N ILE A 12 0.53 4.46 13.36
CA ILE A 12 -0.03 3.10 13.26
C ILE A 12 -1.50 3.14 12.84
N SER A 13 -2.30 4.03 13.45
CA SER A 13 -3.72 4.18 13.13
C SER A 13 -3.93 4.62 11.67
N GLN A 14 -3.07 5.50 11.14
CA GLN A 14 -3.11 5.90 9.75
C GLN A 14 -2.76 4.75 8.80
N ILE A 15 -1.76 3.92 9.14
CA ILE A 15 -1.42 2.73 8.35
C ILE A 15 -2.57 1.72 8.36
N ASP A 16 -3.16 1.43 9.53
CA ASP A 16 -4.31 0.54 9.68
C ASP A 16 -5.54 1.03 8.88
N TYR A 17 -5.69 2.33 8.69
CA TYR A 17 -6.73 2.91 7.84
C TYR A 17 -6.44 2.77 6.33
N ILE A 18 -5.17 2.88 5.92
CA ILE A 18 -4.78 2.85 4.50
C ILE A 18 -4.67 1.42 3.96
N LEU A 19 -4.18 0.46 4.77
CA LEU A 19 -3.96 -0.92 4.33
C LEU A 19 -5.20 -1.59 3.72
N PRO A 20 -6.41 -1.50 4.29
CA PRO A 20 -7.62 -2.08 3.69
C PRO A 20 -7.97 -1.44 2.34
N GLN A 21 -7.70 -0.14 2.16
CA GLN A 21 -7.95 0.55 0.88
C GLN A 21 -6.99 0.06 -0.20
N LEU A 22 -5.71 -0.13 0.14
CA LEU A 22 -4.71 -0.68 -0.76
C LEU A 22 -5.10 -2.10 -1.20
N SER A 23 -5.49 -2.97 -0.25
CA SER A 23 -5.96 -4.34 -0.55
C SER A 23 -7.13 -4.31 -1.53
N LYS A 24 -8.11 -3.45 -1.28
CA LYS A 24 -9.28 -3.30 -2.15
C LYS A 24 -8.90 -2.87 -3.57
N PHE A 25 -8.00 -1.91 -3.73
CA PHE A 25 -7.57 -1.49 -5.07
C PHE A 25 -6.80 -2.59 -5.82
N ILE A 26 -5.98 -3.37 -5.12
CA ILE A 26 -5.29 -4.54 -5.70
C ILE A 26 -6.29 -5.61 -6.12
N GLU A 27 -7.28 -5.91 -5.28
CA GLU A 27 -8.36 -6.85 -5.62
C GLU A 27 -9.17 -6.39 -6.84
N GLU A 28 -9.54 -5.10 -6.89
CA GLU A 28 -10.24 -4.52 -8.03
C GLU A 28 -9.40 -4.56 -9.31
N PHE A 29 -8.09 -4.31 -9.21
CA PHE A 29 -7.16 -4.42 -10.33
C PHE A 29 -7.10 -5.87 -10.85
N ASN A 30 -6.88 -6.83 -9.96
CA ASN A 30 -6.82 -8.24 -10.32
C ASN A 30 -8.14 -8.75 -10.93
N THR A 31 -9.28 -8.29 -10.40
CA THR A 31 -10.60 -8.60 -10.96
C THR A 31 -10.74 -8.06 -12.37
N VAL A 32 -10.39 -6.79 -12.60
CA VAL A 32 -10.46 -6.17 -13.94
C VAL A 32 -9.57 -6.91 -14.94
N VAL A 33 -8.35 -7.28 -14.53
CA VAL A 33 -7.42 -8.04 -15.37
C VAL A 33 -7.96 -9.44 -15.69
N SER A 34 -8.42 -10.17 -14.67
CA SER A 34 -8.88 -11.56 -14.81
C SER A 34 -10.19 -11.67 -15.59
N ASP A 35 -11.17 -10.79 -15.32
CA ASP A 35 -12.48 -10.83 -15.97
C ASP A 35 -12.41 -10.48 -17.47
N ASN A 36 -11.33 -9.82 -17.90
CA ASN A 36 -11.14 -9.37 -19.28
C ASN A 36 -9.98 -10.08 -20.00
N ASP A 37 -9.49 -11.19 -19.43
CA ASP A 37 -8.39 -12.03 -19.97
C ASP A 37 -7.16 -11.21 -20.39
N ILE A 38 -6.85 -10.16 -19.62
CA ILE A 38 -5.72 -9.26 -19.90
C ILE A 38 -4.44 -9.93 -19.41
N ASN A 39 -3.55 -10.28 -20.32
CA ASN A 39 -2.30 -10.92 -19.95
C ASN A 39 -1.21 -9.89 -19.56
N VAL A 40 -1.19 -9.51 -18.28
CA VAL A 40 -0.28 -8.47 -17.74
C VAL A 40 1.21 -8.86 -17.80
N ILE A 41 1.54 -10.15 -18.00
CA ILE A 41 2.93 -10.64 -18.00
C ILE A 41 3.62 -10.43 -19.37
N LYS A 42 2.86 -10.30 -20.46
CA LYS A 42 3.43 -10.12 -21.80
C LYS A 42 3.53 -8.67 -22.27
N ASP A 43 2.72 -7.77 -21.72
CA ASP A 43 2.68 -6.38 -22.16
C ASP A 43 3.04 -5.44 -21.03
N VAL A 44 4.27 -4.93 -21.08
CA VAL A 44 4.81 -3.84 -20.24
C VAL A 44 3.96 -2.55 -20.35
N HIS A 45 2.90 -2.55 -21.17
CA HIS A 45 2.02 -1.42 -21.43
C HIS A 45 0.53 -1.70 -21.14
N GLY A 46 0.15 -2.91 -20.69
CA GLY A 46 -1.24 -3.24 -20.36
C GLY A 46 -2.18 -3.21 -21.56
N ASP A 47 -1.72 -3.69 -22.72
CA ASP A 47 -2.53 -3.72 -23.93
C ASP A 47 -3.67 -4.75 -23.82
N VAL A 48 -4.86 -4.29 -24.18
CA VAL A 48 -6.10 -5.08 -24.21
C VAL A 48 -6.10 -5.91 -25.50
N PRO A 49 -6.64 -7.15 -25.51
CA PRO A 49 -6.67 -7.98 -26.71
C PRO A 49 -7.23 -7.23 -27.93
N SER A 50 -6.55 -7.34 -29.08
CA SER A 50 -6.84 -6.61 -30.32
C SER A 50 -8.21 -6.88 -30.95
N GLU A 51 -8.93 -7.89 -30.45
CA GLU A 51 -10.28 -8.26 -30.86
C GLU A 51 -11.38 -7.46 -30.12
N MET A 52 -11.02 -6.66 -29.11
CA MET A 52 -11.95 -5.86 -28.32
C MET A 52 -12.26 -4.52 -29.00
N SER A 53 -13.54 -4.10 -29.03
CA SER A 53 -13.93 -2.78 -29.57
C SER A 53 -13.09 -1.66 -28.95
N ASN A 54 -12.62 -0.72 -29.78
CA ASN A 54 -11.77 0.42 -29.39
C ASN A 54 -12.31 1.20 -28.18
N GLU A 55 -13.64 1.29 -28.02
CA GLU A 55 -14.27 2.00 -26.90
C GLU A 55 -14.19 1.21 -25.58
N ILE A 56 -14.34 -0.12 -25.65
CA ILE A 56 -14.23 -1.01 -24.48
C ILE A 56 -12.77 -1.05 -24.03
N SER A 57 -11.84 -1.25 -24.97
CA SER A 57 -10.39 -1.23 -24.71
C SER A 57 -9.95 0.07 -24.04
N LYS A 58 -10.36 1.24 -24.57
CA LYS A 58 -10.02 2.54 -24.00
C LYS A 58 -10.55 2.74 -22.57
N ASN A 59 -11.78 2.30 -22.30
CA ASN A 59 -12.35 2.38 -20.95
C ASN A 59 -11.63 1.44 -19.98
N LEU A 60 -11.25 0.25 -20.43
CA LEU A 60 -10.54 -0.75 -19.63
C LEU A 60 -9.13 -0.26 -19.28
N SER A 61 -8.34 0.21 -20.26
CA SER A 61 -7.01 0.78 -20.03
C SER A 61 -7.07 1.99 -19.09
N LYS A 62 -8.11 2.84 -19.22
CA LYS A 62 -8.30 3.98 -18.31
C LYS A 62 -8.58 3.51 -16.88
N ARG A 63 -9.42 2.48 -16.69
CA ARG A 63 -9.73 1.93 -15.37
C ARG A 63 -8.49 1.31 -14.72
N ILE A 64 -7.73 0.51 -15.48
CA ILE A 64 -6.47 -0.09 -15.04
C ILE A 64 -5.47 0.99 -14.63
N GLY A 65 -5.29 2.03 -15.47
CA GLY A 65 -4.38 3.13 -15.16
C GLY A 65 -4.79 3.96 -13.94
N ILE A 66 -6.09 4.06 -13.63
CA ILE A 66 -6.55 4.69 -12.38
C ILE A 66 -6.22 3.81 -11.18
N LEU A 67 -6.50 2.51 -11.26
CA LEU A 67 -6.23 1.55 -10.18
C LEU A 67 -4.73 1.45 -9.88
N ASP A 68 -3.89 1.36 -10.92
CA ASP A 68 -2.43 1.35 -10.78
C ASP A 68 -1.92 2.63 -10.07
N ARG A 69 -2.42 3.81 -10.46
CA ARG A 69 -2.07 5.07 -9.76
C ARG A 69 -2.52 5.05 -8.30
N LEU A 70 -3.72 4.58 -8.00
CA LEU A 70 -4.23 4.49 -6.63
C LEU A 70 -3.40 3.52 -5.77
N ILE A 71 -3.03 2.37 -6.32
CA ILE A 71 -2.14 1.39 -5.68
C ILE A 71 -0.79 2.02 -5.39
N ASN A 72 -0.19 2.70 -6.38
CA ASN A 72 1.10 3.36 -6.23
C ASN A 72 1.05 4.49 -5.20
N THR A 73 0.01 5.33 -5.21
CA THR A 73 -0.17 6.39 -4.22
C THR A 73 -0.31 5.82 -2.81
N LYS A 74 -1.19 4.83 -2.58
CA LYS A 74 -1.39 4.26 -1.24
C LYS A 74 -0.17 3.48 -0.74
N SER A 75 0.56 2.82 -1.64
CA SER A 75 1.83 2.17 -1.31
C SER A 75 2.91 3.18 -0.91
N SER A 76 2.95 4.34 -1.56
CA SER A 76 3.85 5.44 -1.21
C SER A 76 3.47 6.06 0.14
N ASP A 77 2.18 6.33 0.38
CA ASP A 77 1.69 6.89 1.65
C ASP A 77 2.10 5.98 2.83
N ILE A 78 1.89 4.67 2.70
CA ILE A 78 2.33 3.67 3.68
C ILE A 78 3.85 3.73 3.88
N HIS A 79 4.64 3.82 2.81
CA HIS A 79 6.10 3.90 2.93
C HIS A 79 6.56 5.15 3.68
N THR A 80 5.95 6.31 3.41
CA THR A 80 6.25 7.56 4.11
C THR A 80 5.90 7.46 5.60
N LEU A 81 4.72 6.92 5.94
CA LEU A 81 4.32 6.69 7.33
C LEU A 81 5.30 5.76 8.06
N PHE A 82 5.81 4.73 7.39
CA PHE A 82 6.85 3.87 7.97
C PHE A 82 8.16 4.60 8.25
N GLN A 83 8.62 5.46 7.33
CA GLN A 83 9.83 6.24 7.55
C GLN A 83 9.66 7.18 8.75
N GLN A 84 8.49 7.79 8.89
CA GLN A 84 8.14 8.63 10.05
C GLN A 84 8.14 7.81 11.34
N ALA A 85 7.57 6.59 11.32
CA ALA A 85 7.52 5.71 12.47
C ALA A 85 8.93 5.28 12.94
N GLN A 86 9.83 4.94 12.00
CA GLN A 86 11.21 4.58 12.32
C GLN A 86 11.99 5.77 12.91
N ALA A 87 11.81 6.97 12.35
CA ALA A 87 12.44 8.17 12.88
C ALA A 87 11.97 8.46 14.31
N GLU A 88 10.68 8.30 14.58
CA GLU A 88 10.09 8.52 15.90
C GLU A 88 10.50 7.45 16.91
N GLN A 89 10.58 6.19 16.48
CA GLN A 89 11.12 5.12 17.31
C GLN A 89 12.58 5.38 17.70
N THR A 90 13.42 5.75 16.74
CA THR A 90 14.83 6.09 16.97
C THR A 90 14.96 7.25 17.96
N ARG A 91 14.10 8.27 17.82
CA ARG A 91 14.04 9.42 18.74
C ARG A 91 13.68 8.97 20.17
N LEU A 92 12.71 8.09 20.32
CA LEU A 92 12.26 7.58 21.62
C LEU A 92 13.28 6.64 22.28
N GLU A 93 14.00 5.83 21.50
CA GLU A 93 15.07 4.95 21.97
C GLU A 93 16.21 5.77 22.59
N ALA A 94 16.56 6.90 21.97
CA ALA A 94 17.51 7.86 22.52
C ALA A 94 17.05 8.48 23.86
N LEU A 95 15.73 8.48 24.13
CA LEU A 95 15.14 8.99 25.38
C LEU A 95 14.95 7.91 26.46
N ASN A 96 15.36 6.65 26.21
CA ASN A 96 15.35 5.54 27.16
C ASN A 96 13.96 5.25 27.77
N THR A 97 12.90 5.33 26.96
CA THR A 97 11.51 5.07 27.40
C THR A 97 11.17 3.57 27.39
N LYS A 98 10.44 3.08 28.40
CA LYS A 98 10.22 1.63 28.64
C LYS A 98 9.17 0.97 27.73
N ASP A 99 8.37 1.75 26.99
CA ASP A 99 7.24 1.26 26.19
C ASP A 99 7.59 0.93 24.73
N ILE A 100 8.84 1.20 24.32
CA ILE A 100 9.33 1.03 22.93
C ILE A 100 9.21 -0.40 22.40
N PRO A 101 9.57 -1.47 23.14
CA PRO A 101 9.66 -2.82 22.57
C PRO A 101 8.34 -3.36 22.02
N GLN A 102 7.21 -2.99 22.61
CA GLN A 102 5.89 -3.45 22.18
C GLN A 102 5.47 -2.77 20.86
N ILE A 103 5.78 -1.50 20.70
CA ILE A 103 5.47 -0.73 19.49
C ILE A 103 6.38 -1.16 18.33
N SER A 104 7.68 -1.39 18.59
CA SER A 104 8.60 -1.98 17.60
C SER A 104 8.08 -3.29 17.03
N LYS A 105 7.50 -4.15 17.88
CA LYS A 105 6.92 -5.43 17.45
C LYS A 105 5.69 -5.26 16.56
N GLN A 106 4.81 -4.30 16.89
CA GLN A 106 3.64 -3.99 16.06
C GLN A 106 4.07 -3.42 14.71
N MET A 107 5.03 -2.50 14.68
CA MET A 107 5.57 -1.96 13.41
C MET A 107 6.22 -3.03 12.54
N GLN A 108 6.98 -3.96 13.13
CA GLN A 108 7.55 -5.08 12.38
C GLN A 108 6.46 -5.98 11.77
N THR A 109 5.36 -6.20 12.49
CA THR A 109 4.22 -6.97 11.98
C THR A 109 3.59 -6.29 10.76
N ILE A 110 3.44 -4.97 10.80
CA ILE A 110 2.92 -4.19 9.66
C ILE A 110 3.93 -4.18 8.49
N LEU A 111 5.24 -4.16 8.76
CA LEU A 111 6.29 -4.30 7.72
C LEU A 111 6.18 -5.64 6.99
N ASP A 112 6.04 -6.73 7.74
CA ASP A 112 5.94 -8.07 7.17
C ASP A 112 4.67 -8.21 6.31
N LEU A 113 3.56 -7.58 6.73
CA LEU A 113 2.33 -7.49 5.93
C LEU A 113 2.54 -6.70 4.63
N ASN A 114 3.21 -5.54 4.67
CA ASN A 114 3.49 -4.76 3.46
C ASN A 114 4.37 -5.52 2.46
N VAL A 115 5.39 -6.23 2.94
CA VAL A 115 6.22 -7.09 2.07
C VAL A 115 5.39 -8.21 1.45
N SER A 116 4.43 -8.78 2.19
CA SER A 116 3.51 -9.79 1.66
C SER A 116 2.61 -9.25 0.54
N PHE A 117 2.21 -7.97 0.59
CA PHE A 117 1.38 -7.36 -0.47
C PHE A 117 2.16 -7.00 -1.74
N LYS A 118 3.49 -6.95 -1.67
CA LYS A 118 4.38 -6.68 -2.81
C LYS A 118 4.85 -7.93 -3.55
N ARG A 119 4.54 -9.12 -3.05
CA ARG A 119 4.84 -10.41 -3.69
C ARG A 119 3.63 -10.92 -4.47
#